data_AF-A0A851DK31-F1
#
_entry.id   AF-A0A851DK31-F1
#
_cell.length_a   1.000
_cell.length_b   1.000
_cell.length_c   1.000
_cell.angle_alpha   90.00
_cell.angle_beta   90.00
_cell.angle_gamma   90.00
#
_symmetry.space_group_name_H-M   'P 1'
#
loop_
_entity.id
_entity.type
_entity.pdbx_description
1 polymer ?
#
loop_
_entity_poly.entity_id
_entity_poly.type
_entity_poly.pdbx_seq_one_letter_code
_entity_poly.pdbx_strand_id
1 'polypeptide(L)'
;TFCWEHSPVQEVEVALVEDTTCIFCSDSVEGLSSWNMVCPVCKHAWFHKDCIQAQALRDSTSSFHCSFCRDDEEFNREMFILDIRIPDRLRTWENTMVFVALGKRCRHCDASKCLCLGGREKYDAEGPSQLLLCSSCAAEGTHRRCSHLSPSMASWECAGC
;
A
#
# COMPACT_ATOMS: atom_id res chain seq x y z
N THR A 1 3.78 -10.17 1.76
CA THR A 1 4.48 -9.98 3.05
C THR A 1 5.95 -10.07 2.82
N PHE A 2 6.70 -9.06 3.22
CA PHE A 2 8.16 -9.12 3.16
C PHE A 2 8.66 -10.04 4.27
N CYS A 3 9.69 -10.85 4.01
CA CYS A 3 10.37 -11.58 5.08
C CYS A 3 11.28 -10.63 5.86
N TRP A 4 11.70 -11.02 7.06
CA TRP A 4 12.51 -10.18 7.95
C TRP A 4 13.81 -9.67 7.32
N GLU A 5 14.46 -10.44 6.43
CA GLU A 5 15.64 -10.02 5.65
C GLU A 5 15.33 -9.01 4.54
N HIS A 6 14.09 -8.96 4.05
CA HIS A 6 13.66 -8.12 2.92
C HIS A 6 12.61 -7.08 3.31
N SER A 7 12.43 -6.84 4.62
CA SER A 7 11.50 -5.82 5.08
C SER A 7 12.05 -4.45 4.72
N PRO A 8 11.26 -3.58 4.08
CA PRO A 8 11.72 -2.26 3.70
C PRO A 8 12.18 -1.49 4.94
N VAL A 9 13.44 -1.06 4.92
CA VAL A 9 14.00 -0.14 5.91
C VAL A 9 13.69 1.27 5.45
N GLN A 10 13.25 2.13 6.36
CA GLN A 10 12.88 3.49 6.03
C GLN A 10 14.11 4.30 5.59
N GLU A 11 14.12 4.74 4.33
CA GLU A 11 15.16 5.62 3.78
C GLU A 11 14.84 7.09 4.09
N VAL A 12 14.97 7.48 5.36
CA VAL A 12 14.82 8.87 5.79
C VAL A 12 16.08 9.34 6.50
N GLU A 13 16.65 10.45 6.04
CA GLU A 13 17.66 11.18 6.82
C GLU A 13 16.98 11.77 8.06
N VAL A 14 17.32 11.20 9.22
CA VAL A 14 16.93 11.69 10.53
C VAL A 14 18.20 12.11 11.25
N ALA A 15 18.21 13.29 11.87
CA ALA A 15 19.28 13.64 12.79
C ALA A 15 19.32 12.58 13.89
N LEU A 16 20.51 12.06 14.24
CA LEU A 16 20.68 11.13 15.34
C LEU A 16 20.22 11.84 16.63
N VAL A 17 18.98 11.60 17.03
CA VAL A 17 18.46 12.03 18.32
C VAL A 17 18.80 10.89 19.27
N GLU A 18 19.78 11.12 20.14
CA GLU A 18 20.02 10.24 21.29
C GLU A 18 18.78 10.31 22.20
N ASP A 19 18.30 9.16 22.69
CA ASP A 19 17.09 8.99 23.52
C ASP A 19 15.72 9.18 22.82
N THR A 20 15.50 8.50 21.70
CA THR A 20 14.14 8.40 21.12
C THR A 20 13.34 7.26 21.77
N THR A 21 12.07 7.53 22.07
CA THR A 21 11.14 6.54 22.67
C THR A 21 9.96 6.29 21.75
N CYS A 22 9.44 5.07 21.78
CA CYS A 22 8.23 4.74 21.04
C CYS A 22 7.01 5.40 21.70
N ILE A 23 6.23 6.13 20.93
CA ILE A 23 5.05 6.86 21.45
C ILE A 23 3.97 5.93 22.00
N PHE A 24 3.94 4.66 21.58
CA PHE A 24 2.90 3.71 21.96
C PHE A 24 3.25 2.87 23.19
N CYS A 25 4.52 2.43 23.35
CA CYS A 25 4.94 1.63 24.51
C CYS A 25 5.83 2.39 25.51
N SER A 26 6.30 3.58 25.15
CA SER A 26 7.26 4.40 25.94
C SER A 26 8.65 3.78 26.14
N ASP A 27 8.96 2.68 25.46
CA ASP A 27 10.30 2.06 25.49
C ASP A 27 11.25 2.73 24.50
N SER A 28 12.55 2.57 24.74
CA SER A 28 13.62 3.12 23.89
C SER A 28 13.62 2.54 22.48
N VAL A 29 13.98 3.39 21.52
CA VAL A 29 14.14 3.04 20.10
C VAL A 29 15.58 3.30 19.70
N GLU A 30 16.28 2.26 19.26
CA GLU A 30 17.71 2.30 18.91
C GLU A 30 17.98 2.85 17.49
N GLY A 31 17.20 3.85 17.06
CA GLY A 31 17.28 4.42 15.71
C GLY A 31 16.58 3.58 14.63
N LEU A 32 16.78 3.95 13.36
CA LEU A 32 16.10 3.33 12.21
C LEU A 32 16.57 1.90 11.97
N SER A 33 15.62 0.98 11.83
CA SER A 33 15.90 -0.43 11.51
C SER A 33 14.67 -1.08 10.88
N SER A 34 14.75 -2.36 10.51
CA SER A 34 13.57 -3.13 10.08
C SER A 34 12.49 -3.23 11.18
N TRP A 35 12.84 -2.94 12.43
CA TRP A 35 11.97 -3.02 13.62
C TRP A 35 11.53 -1.66 14.14
N ASN A 36 12.16 -0.59 13.67
CA ASN A 36 12.02 0.76 14.22
C ASN A 36 11.88 1.76 13.08
N MET A 37 10.95 2.70 13.26
CA MET A 37 10.66 3.69 12.25
C MET A 37 10.33 5.03 12.87
N VAL A 38 10.45 6.07 12.05
CA VAL A 38 10.03 7.43 12.42
C VAL A 38 8.85 7.82 11.55
N CYS A 39 8.02 8.75 12.02
CA CYS A 39 6.98 9.33 11.19
C CYS A 39 7.63 9.93 9.93
N PRO A 40 7.27 9.46 8.74
CA PRO A 40 7.93 9.85 7.49
C PRO A 40 7.64 11.31 7.14
N VAL A 41 6.52 11.86 7.63
CA VAL A 41 6.11 13.25 7.43
C VAL A 41 6.87 14.19 8.37
N CYS A 42 6.75 13.99 9.68
CA CYS A 42 7.28 14.95 10.66
C CYS A 42 8.69 14.64 11.15
N LYS A 43 9.18 13.40 10.98
CA LYS A 43 10.51 12.93 11.41
C LYS A 43 10.81 13.09 12.90
N HIS A 44 9.80 13.39 13.71
CA HIS A 44 9.94 13.60 15.16
C HIS A 44 9.34 12.46 16.00
N ALA A 45 8.40 11.70 15.43
CA ALA A 45 7.64 10.70 16.15
C ALA A 45 8.20 9.30 15.88
N TRP A 46 8.67 8.60 16.90
CA TRP A 46 9.32 7.29 16.76
C TRP A 46 8.43 6.13 17.20
N PHE A 47 8.58 5.00 16.52
CA PHE A 47 7.74 3.83 16.73
C PHE A 47 8.52 2.53 16.51
N HIS A 48 8.25 1.51 17.32
CA HIS A 48 8.51 0.13 16.90
C HIS A 48 7.48 -0.27 15.84
N LYS A 49 7.92 -1.01 14.83
CA LYS A 49 7.10 -1.51 13.73
C LYS A 49 5.91 -2.32 14.23
N ASP A 50 6.12 -3.16 15.25
CA ASP A 50 5.07 -3.94 15.88
C ASP A 50 4.06 -3.06 16.63
N CYS A 51 4.53 -2.03 17.32
CA CYS A 51 3.70 -1.11 18.08
C CYS A 51 2.75 -0.32 17.17
N ILE A 52 3.28 0.23 16.08
CA ILE A 52 2.48 0.97 15.10
C ILE A 52 1.57 0.04 14.28
N GLN A 53 2.02 -1.18 13.98
CA GLN A 53 1.18 -2.21 13.35
C GLN A 53 0.01 -2.61 14.25
N ALA A 54 0.25 -2.80 15.55
CA ALA A 54 -0.80 -3.11 16.52
C ALA A 54 -1.78 -1.94 16.66
N GLN A 55 -1.31 -0.69 16.60
CA GLN A 55 -2.17 0.49 16.58
C GLN A 55 -3.04 0.52 15.31
N ALA A 56 -2.43 0.32 14.13
CA ALA A 56 -3.13 0.30 12.85
C ALA A 56 -4.24 -0.76 12.79
N LEU A 57 -4.06 -1.90 13.47
CA LEU A 57 -5.07 -2.97 13.54
C LEU A 57 -6.23 -2.64 14.51
N ARG A 58 -5.97 -1.82 15.53
CA ARG A 58 -6.99 -1.39 16.51
C ARG A 58 -7.81 -0.21 16.00
N ASP A 59 -7.14 0.73 15.33
CA ASP A 59 -7.76 1.96 14.84
C ASP A 59 -8.50 1.72 13.53
N SER A 60 -9.57 2.48 13.31
CA SER A 60 -10.14 2.62 11.96
C SER A 60 -9.21 3.42 11.06
N THR A 61 -9.26 3.19 9.75
CA THR A 61 -8.53 3.93 8.71
C THR A 61 -8.73 5.46 8.78
N SER A 62 -9.82 5.94 9.38
CA SER A 62 -10.10 7.37 9.62
C SER A 62 -9.48 7.93 10.89
N SER A 63 -8.83 7.10 11.70
CA SER A 63 -8.27 7.45 13.01
C SER A 63 -6.79 7.11 13.14
N PHE A 64 -6.22 6.43 12.15
CA PHE A 64 -4.81 6.09 12.12
C PHE A 64 -4.01 7.26 11.53
N HIS A 65 -3.39 8.06 12.40
CA HIS A 65 -2.55 9.19 12.04
C HIS A 65 -1.42 9.42 13.03
N CYS A 66 -0.40 10.17 12.62
CA CYS A 66 0.67 10.57 13.52
C CYS A 66 0.15 11.53 14.59
N SER A 67 0.32 11.19 15.88
CA SER A 67 -0.14 12.03 16.99
C SER A 67 0.50 13.43 17.05
N PHE A 68 1.65 13.62 16.37
CA PHE A 68 2.38 14.89 16.34
C PHE A 68 1.95 15.81 15.19
N CYS A 69 2.06 15.37 13.93
CA CYS A 69 1.71 16.22 12.79
C CYS A 69 0.24 16.10 12.36
N ARG A 70 -0.47 15.06 12.81
CA ARG A 70 -1.86 14.76 12.40
C ARG A 70 -2.05 14.71 10.89
N ASP A 71 -0.98 14.40 10.17
CA ASP A 71 -1.08 14.12 8.76
C ASP A 71 -1.73 12.74 8.59
N ASP A 72 -2.80 12.71 7.81
CA ASP A 72 -3.54 11.49 7.50
C ASP A 72 -3.05 10.91 6.16
N GLU A 73 -2.96 11.72 5.11
CA GLU A 73 -2.79 11.21 3.74
C GLU A 73 -1.39 10.67 3.47
N GLU A 74 -0.35 11.48 3.71
CA GLU A 74 1.04 11.12 3.46
C GLU A 74 1.52 10.11 4.49
N PHE A 75 1.07 10.23 5.74
CA PHE A 75 1.33 9.25 6.79
C PHE A 75 0.79 7.87 6.43
N ASN A 76 -0.50 7.73 6.08
CA ASN A 76 -1.07 6.42 5.74
C ASN A 76 -0.39 5.80 4.51
N ARG A 77 -0.05 6.64 3.53
CA ARG A 77 0.66 6.21 2.33
C ARG A 77 2.01 5.59 2.65
N GLU A 78 2.83 6.30 3.41
CA GLU A 78 4.17 5.84 3.76
C GLU A 78 4.13 4.65 4.73
N MET A 79 3.14 4.59 5.63
CA MET A 79 2.94 3.42 6.50
C MET A 79 2.69 2.15 5.68
N PHE A 80 1.91 2.24 4.60
CA PHE A 80 1.69 1.09 3.71
C PHE A 80 2.97 0.68 2.96
N ILE A 81 3.75 1.65 2.46
CA ILE A 81 5.05 1.38 1.79
C ILE A 81 6.00 0.64 2.73
N LEU A 82 5.94 0.97 4.02
CA LEU A 82 6.74 0.36 5.08
C LEU A 82 6.13 -0.96 5.63
N ASP A 83 5.16 -1.54 4.92
CA ASP A 83 4.48 -2.81 5.21
C ASP A 83 3.63 -2.78 6.49
N ILE A 84 3.12 -1.62 6.90
CA ILE A 84 2.12 -1.49 7.97
C ILE A 84 0.72 -1.72 7.38
N ARG A 85 0.08 -2.79 7.82
CA ARG A 85 -1.28 -3.15 7.42
C ARG A 85 -2.31 -2.33 8.19
N ILE A 86 -3.17 -1.64 7.46
CA ILE A 86 -4.27 -0.86 8.03
C ILE A 86 -5.57 -1.51 7.51
N PRO A 87 -6.36 -2.19 8.35
CA PRO A 87 -7.60 -2.81 7.94
C PRO A 87 -8.56 -1.75 7.40
N ASP A 88 -9.01 -1.93 6.16
CA ASP A 88 -9.94 -1.00 5.51
C ASP A 88 -11.34 -1.19 6.13
N ARG A 89 -11.62 -0.43 7.18
CA ARG A 89 -12.92 -0.47 7.88
C ARG A 89 -13.89 0.59 7.44
N LEU A 90 -13.61 1.34 6.35
CA LEU A 90 -14.54 2.12 5.50
C LEU A 90 -13.80 3.34 4.92
N ARG A 91 -13.27 3.25 3.69
CA ARG A 91 -13.28 4.39 2.74
C ARG A 91 -13.43 3.90 1.29
N THR A 92 -14.69 3.84 0.88
CA THR A 92 -15.22 3.71 -0.48
C THR A 92 -14.25 4.02 -1.63
N TRP A 93 -14.00 3.02 -2.49
CA TRP A 93 -13.79 2.99 -3.95
C TRP A 93 -12.95 4.08 -4.68
N GLU A 94 -12.95 5.33 -4.24
CA GLU A 94 -12.27 6.46 -4.89
C GLU A 94 -10.77 6.52 -4.53
N ASN A 95 -10.36 6.08 -3.33
CA ASN A 95 -8.94 6.07 -2.93
C ASN A 95 -8.13 4.89 -3.47
N THR A 96 -8.78 3.78 -3.84
CA THR A 96 -8.14 2.69 -4.57
C THR A 96 -7.55 3.19 -5.90
N MET A 97 -8.09 4.24 -6.49
CA MET A 97 -7.58 4.81 -7.75
C MET A 97 -6.31 5.67 -7.58
N VAL A 98 -6.06 6.20 -6.38
CA VAL A 98 -4.88 7.05 -6.08
C VAL A 98 -3.70 6.19 -5.62
N PHE A 99 -3.94 5.16 -4.80
CA PHE A 99 -2.87 4.26 -4.33
C PHE A 99 -2.25 3.43 -5.47
N VAL A 100 -3.07 3.03 -6.43
CA VAL A 100 -2.66 2.36 -7.67
C VAL A 100 -1.89 3.30 -8.62
N ALA A 101 -1.83 4.61 -8.36
CA ALA A 101 -1.15 5.56 -9.23
C ALA A 101 0.40 5.56 -9.09
N LEU A 102 0.94 4.95 -8.03
CA LEU A 102 2.35 5.12 -7.64
C LEU A 102 3.24 3.90 -7.89
N GLY A 103 2.66 2.71 -8.03
CA GLY A 103 3.26 1.67 -8.87
C GLY A 103 2.95 2.03 -10.32
N LYS A 104 3.94 2.03 -11.22
CA LYS A 104 3.71 2.23 -12.66
C LYS A 104 2.48 1.42 -13.07
N ARG A 105 1.35 2.10 -13.31
CA ARG A 105 0.11 1.42 -13.68
C ARG A 105 0.43 0.55 -14.89
N CYS A 106 0.23 -0.75 -14.75
CA CYS A 106 0.23 -1.61 -15.89
C CYS A 106 -0.93 -1.18 -16.79
N ARG A 107 -0.62 -0.43 -17.85
CA ARG A 107 -1.63 0.07 -18.80
C ARG A 107 -1.91 -0.91 -19.92
N HIS A 108 -1.42 -2.14 -19.79
CA HIS A 108 -1.56 -3.18 -20.80
C HIS A 108 -2.05 -4.48 -20.21
N CYS A 109 -2.65 -5.31 -21.06
CA CYS A 109 -3.03 -6.65 -20.73
C CYS A 109 -1.83 -7.61 -20.79
N ASP A 110 -1.48 -8.19 -19.64
CA ASP A 110 -0.44 -9.20 -19.42
C ASP A 110 -0.93 -10.62 -19.63
N ALA A 111 -2.21 -10.82 -19.95
CA ALA A 111 -2.73 -12.15 -20.22
C ALA A 111 -1.90 -12.84 -21.31
N SER A 112 -1.56 -14.11 -21.08
CA SER A 112 -0.80 -14.94 -22.02
C SER A 112 -1.36 -14.87 -23.44
N LYS A 113 -2.69 -14.83 -23.57
CA LYS A 113 -3.41 -14.57 -24.82
C LYS A 113 -4.33 -13.36 -24.66
N CYS A 114 -4.03 -12.26 -25.37
CA CYS A 114 -4.90 -11.10 -25.44
C CYS A 114 -6.01 -11.31 -26.50
N LEU A 115 -7.26 -11.12 -26.10
CA LEU A 115 -8.46 -11.20 -26.97
C LEU A 115 -9.01 -9.81 -27.35
N CYS A 116 -8.30 -8.74 -26.99
CA CYS A 116 -8.68 -7.37 -27.37
C CYS A 116 -8.23 -7.08 -28.80
N LEU A 117 -9.18 -6.79 -29.69
CA LEU A 117 -8.90 -6.37 -31.08
C LEU A 117 -8.14 -5.05 -31.15
N GLY A 118 -8.25 -4.24 -30.10
CA GLY A 118 -7.57 -2.95 -29.98
C GLY A 118 -6.09 -3.04 -29.57
N GLY A 119 -5.59 -4.24 -29.30
CA GLY A 119 -4.25 -4.45 -28.74
C GLY A 119 -4.23 -4.44 -27.21
N ARG A 120 -3.07 -4.72 -26.62
CA ARG A 120 -2.90 -4.91 -25.18
C ARG A 120 -3.11 -3.63 -24.37
N GLU A 121 -2.79 -2.48 -24.94
CA GLU A 121 -2.87 -1.16 -24.29
C GLU A 121 -4.24 -0.49 -24.42
N LYS A 122 -5.12 -1.00 -25.29
CA LYS A 122 -6.48 -0.48 -25.41
C LYS A 122 -7.40 -1.11 -24.37
N TYR A 123 -8.14 -0.27 -23.68
CA TYR A 123 -9.14 -0.67 -22.71
C TYR A 123 -10.33 0.29 -22.75
N ASP A 124 -11.50 -0.26 -22.44
CA ASP A 124 -12.74 0.51 -22.29
C ASP A 124 -12.98 0.81 -20.81
N ALA A 125 -13.76 1.85 -20.50
CA ALA A 125 -14.13 2.14 -19.12
C ALA A 125 -14.93 1.00 -18.49
N GLU A 126 -15.78 0.33 -19.27
CA GLU A 126 -16.62 -0.79 -18.87
C GLU A 126 -16.75 -1.82 -20.00
N GLY A 127 -17.19 -3.04 -19.64
CA GLY A 127 -17.44 -4.11 -20.60
C GLY A 127 -16.26 -5.06 -20.82
N PRO A 128 -16.29 -5.91 -21.86
CA PRO A 128 -15.36 -7.04 -21.98
C PRO A 128 -13.91 -6.63 -22.22
N SER A 129 -13.66 -5.41 -22.71
CA SER A 129 -12.32 -4.82 -22.86
C SER A 129 -11.90 -3.95 -21.68
N GLN A 130 -12.67 -3.93 -20.58
CA GLN A 130 -12.24 -3.24 -19.37
C GLN A 130 -10.98 -3.92 -18.82
N LEU A 131 -9.97 -3.09 -18.51
CA LEU A 131 -8.73 -3.53 -17.90
C LEU A 131 -8.89 -3.56 -16.38
N LEU A 132 -8.65 -4.72 -15.79
CA LEU A 132 -8.59 -4.93 -14.35
C LEU A 132 -7.13 -5.11 -13.94
N LEU A 133 -6.72 -4.40 -12.90
CA LEU A 133 -5.40 -4.54 -12.31
C LEU A 133 -5.45 -5.56 -11.18
N CYS A 134 -4.33 -6.23 -10.95
CA CYS A 134 -4.21 -7.14 -9.81
C CYS A 134 -4.46 -6.36 -8.52
N SER A 135 -5.43 -6.81 -7.73
CA SER A 135 -5.82 -6.18 -6.47
C SER A 135 -4.72 -6.22 -5.40
N SER A 136 -3.79 -7.17 -5.52
CA SER A 136 -2.70 -7.40 -4.55
C SER A 136 -1.41 -6.66 -4.89
N CYS A 137 -1.05 -6.54 -6.17
CA CYS A 137 0.24 -5.93 -6.57
C CYS A 137 0.12 -4.74 -7.53
N ALA A 138 -1.02 -4.57 -8.22
CA ALA A 138 -1.24 -3.58 -9.29
C ALA A 138 -0.19 -3.55 -10.42
N ALA A 139 0.74 -4.51 -10.44
CA ALA A 139 1.85 -4.61 -11.38
C ALA A 139 1.48 -5.34 -12.66
N GLU A 140 0.45 -6.19 -12.61
CA GLU A 140 -0.13 -6.86 -13.78
C GLU A 140 -1.55 -6.37 -14.03
N GLY A 141 -1.95 -6.37 -15.31
CA GLY A 141 -3.28 -6.04 -15.76
C GLY A 141 -3.85 -7.08 -16.71
N THR A 142 -5.16 -7.30 -16.69
CA THR A 142 -5.84 -8.19 -17.64
C THR A 142 -7.16 -7.59 -18.10
N HIS A 143 -7.53 -7.82 -19.36
CA HIS A 143 -8.91 -7.51 -19.75
C HIS A 143 -9.86 -8.56 -19.18
N ARG A 144 -11.09 -8.16 -18.85
CA ARG A 144 -12.14 -9.09 -18.41
C ARG A 144 -12.26 -10.30 -19.31
N ARG A 145 -12.33 -10.08 -20.62
CA ARG A 145 -12.45 -11.17 -21.61
C ARG A 145 -11.21 -12.07 -21.66
N CYS A 146 -10.03 -11.54 -21.38
CA CYS A 146 -8.75 -12.26 -21.48
C CYS A 146 -8.53 -13.22 -20.32
N SER A 147 -9.14 -12.94 -19.17
CA SER A 147 -9.13 -13.81 -17.99
C SER A 147 -10.48 -14.44 -17.68
N HIS A 148 -11.41 -14.44 -18.64
CA HIS A 148 -12.75 -15.02 -18.51
C HIS A 148 -13.52 -14.52 -17.27
N LEU A 149 -13.31 -13.27 -16.89
CA LEU A 149 -13.92 -12.67 -15.71
C LEU A 149 -15.37 -12.32 -15.97
N SER A 150 -16.24 -12.61 -15.01
CA SER A 150 -17.66 -12.27 -15.12
C SER A 150 -17.86 -10.74 -15.05
N PRO A 151 -18.96 -10.21 -15.62
CA PRO A 151 -19.25 -8.77 -15.59
C PRO A 151 -19.42 -8.20 -14.17
N SER A 152 -19.84 -9.03 -13.21
CA SER A 152 -20.04 -8.64 -11.81
C SER A 152 -18.76 -8.64 -10.97
N MET A 153 -17.64 -9.15 -11.50
CA MET A 153 -16.40 -9.30 -10.74
C MET A 153 -15.65 -7.96 -10.69
N ALA A 154 -15.56 -7.35 -9.51
CA ALA A 154 -14.90 -6.05 -9.36
C ALA A 154 -13.39 -6.15 -9.13
N SER A 155 -12.90 -7.32 -8.70
CA SER A 155 -11.50 -7.58 -8.39
C SER A 155 -10.95 -8.74 -9.21
N TRP A 156 -9.64 -8.70 -9.46
CA TRP A 156 -8.87 -9.77 -10.08
C TRP A 156 -7.51 -9.87 -9.39
N GLU A 157 -6.92 -11.05 -9.39
CA GLU A 157 -5.60 -11.31 -8.83
C GLU A 157 -4.77 -12.11 -9.85
N CYS A 158 -3.52 -11.71 -10.06
CA CYS A 158 -2.62 -12.41 -10.96
C CYS A 158 -2.08 -13.67 -10.31
N ALA A 159 -1.60 -14.62 -11.11
CA ALA A 159 -1.09 -15.91 -10.61
C ALA A 159 0.23 -15.78 -9.82
N GLY A 160 0.90 -14.62 -9.88
CA GLY A 160 2.14 -14.35 -9.16
C GLY A 160 1.96 -13.79 -7.74
N CYS A 161 0.72 -13.57 -7.31
CA CYS A 161 0.35 -13.17 -5.94
C CYS A 161 -0.18 -14.39 -5.17
#